data_AF-A0A5S9MIE8-F1
#
_entry.id   AF-A0A5S9MIE8-F1
#
_cell.length_a   1.000
_cell.length_b   1.000
_cell.length_c   1.000
_cell.angle_alpha   90.00
_cell.angle_beta   90.00
_cell.angle_gamma   90.00
#
_symmetry.space_group_name_H-M   'P 1'
#
loop_
_entity.id
_entity.type
_entity.pdbx_description
1 polymer ?
#
loop_
_entity_poly.entity_id
_entity_poly.type
_entity_poly.pdbx_seq_one_letter_code
_entity_poly.pdbx_strand_id
1 'polypeptide(L)' 'MKTIEQLRLGVTELHVSSFDRSLPFYTDILGFTILEKTDSTVTLGSNAKEPILFC' A
#
# COMPACT_ATOMS: atom_id res chain seq x y z
N MET A 1 23.69 -4.11 25.92
CA MET A 1 23.43 -3.99 24.46
C MET A 1 22.01 -3.47 24.30
N LYS A 2 21.84 -2.18 23.99
CA LYS A 2 20.51 -1.64 23.65
C LYS A 2 20.25 -1.98 22.19
N THR A 3 19.24 -2.81 21.95
CA THR A 3 18.68 -3.03 20.62
C THR A 3 18.30 -1.66 20.05
N ILE A 4 18.84 -1.31 18.90
CA ILE A 4 18.37 -0.13 18.17
C ILE A 4 16.95 -0.47 17.74
N GLU A 5 15.95 0.19 18.32
CA GLU A 5 14.58 0.16 17.80
C GLU A 5 14.66 0.60 16.33
N GLN A 6 14.38 -0.30 15.39
CA GLN A 6 14.37 0.04 13.97
C GLN A 6 13.25 1.05 13.73
N LEU A 7 13.61 2.26 13.30
CA LEU A 7 12.64 3.23 12.78
C LEU A 7 11.97 2.61 11.55
N ARG A 8 10.67 2.32 11.65
CA ARG A 8 9.85 1.82 10.54
C ARG A 8 8.80 2.86 10.18
N LEU A 9 8.61 3.07 8.88
CA LEU A 9 7.47 3.81 8.39
C LEU A 9 6.24 2.89 8.47
N GLY A 10 5.14 3.40 9.02
CA GLY A 10 3.87 2.71 9.05
C GLY A 10 3.16 2.71 7.69
N VAL A 11 1.94 2.20 7.66
CA VAL A 11 1.10 2.22 6.46
C VAL A 11 0.62 3.65 6.20
N THR A 12 0.62 4.07 4.94
CA THR A 12 0.14 5.41 4.53
C THR A 12 -1.26 5.32 3.94
N GLU A 13 -2.13 6.29 4.24
CA GLU A 13 -3.45 6.42 3.63
C GLU A 13 -3.47 7.61 2.65
N LEU A 14 -3.89 7.37 1.41
CA LEU A 14 -3.91 8.36 0.34
C LEU A 14 -5.30 8.45 -0.28
N HIS A 15 -5.94 9.61 -0.18
CA HIS A 15 -7.19 9.83 -0.90
C HIS A 15 -6.91 10.12 -2.38
N VAL A 16 -7.36 9.24 -3.27
CA VAL A 16 -7.17 9.37 -4.72
C VAL A 16 -8.46 9.81 -5.43
N SER A 17 -8.32 10.61 -6.49
CA SER A 17 -9.48 11.11 -7.24
C SER A 17 -10.15 10.06 -8.14
N SER A 18 -9.46 8.97 -8.46
CA SER A 18 -10.00 7.89 -9.29
C SER A 18 -9.19 6.61 -9.09
N PHE A 19 -9.84 5.58 -8.53
CA PHE A 19 -9.25 4.25 -8.39
C PHE A 19 -8.77 3.69 -9.72
N ASP A 20 -9.61 3.75 -10.75
CA ASP A 20 -9.30 3.17 -12.07
C ASP A 20 -8.05 3.75 -12.71
N ARG A 21 -7.72 5.02 -12.43
CA ARG A 21 -6.49 5.65 -12.91
C ARG A 21 -5.29 5.36 -12.02
N SER A 22 -5.49 5.30 -10.71
CA SER A 22 -4.41 5.17 -9.73
C SER A 22 -3.93 3.73 -9.55
N LEU A 23 -4.82 2.74 -9.58
CA LEU A 23 -4.48 1.33 -9.37
C LEU A 23 -3.40 0.82 -10.32
N PRO A 24 -3.49 1.01 -11.66
CA PRO A 24 -2.47 0.52 -12.59
C PRO A 24 -1.08 1.09 -12.31
N PHE A 25 -1.00 2.32 -11.82
CA PHE A 25 0.29 2.90 -11.41
C PHE A 25 0.89 2.13 -10.22
N TYR A 26 0.09 1.85 -9.19
CA TYR A 26 0.58 1.14 -8.02
C TYR A 26 0.83 -0.36 -8.28
N THR A 27 0.04 -1.02 -9.14
CA THR A 27 0.19 -2.45 -9.42
C THR A 27 1.19 -2.71 -10.55
N ASP A 28 1.03 -2.06 -11.70
CA ASP A 28 1.72 -2.46 -12.92
C ASP A 28 3.07 -1.76 -13.06
N ILE A 29 3.16 -0.51 -12.57
CA ILE A 29 4.40 0.28 -12.62
C ILE A 29 5.23 0.06 -11.36
N LEU A 30 4.62 0.14 -10.16
CA LEU A 30 5.34 -0.02 -8.90
C LEU A 30 5.40 -1.47 -8.39
N GLY A 31 4.57 -2.37 -8.93
CA GLY A 31 4.61 -3.80 -8.57
C GLY A 31 3.91 -4.15 -7.25
N PHE A 32 3.06 -3.28 -6.70
CA PHE A 32 2.33 -3.60 -5.48
C PHE A 32 1.23 -4.63 -5.74
N THR A 33 0.98 -5.45 -4.72
CA THR A 33 -0.06 -6.46 -4.75
C THR A 33 -1.30 -5.93 -4.04
N ILE A 34 -2.48 -6.17 -4.62
CA ILE A 34 -3.76 -5.92 -3.96
C ILE A 34 -3.94 -6.96 -2.86
N LEU A 35 -4.01 -6.52 -1.61
CA LEU A 35 -4.29 -7.36 -0.45
C LEU A 35 -5.78 -7.43 -0.15
N GLU A 36 -6.48 -6.29 -0.27
CA GLU A 36 -7.91 -6.15 -0.07
C GLU A 36 -8.45 -5.05 -0.98
N LYS A 37 -9.70 -5.21 -1.45
CA LYS A 37 -10.40 -4.20 -2.24
C LYS A 37 -11.88 -4.19 -1.85
N THR A 38 -12.39 -3.00 -1.54
CA THR A 38 -13.81 -2.73 -1.34
C THR A 38 -14.34 -1.84 -2.47
N ASP A 39 -15.60 -1.40 -2.37
CA ASP A 39 -16.19 -0.47 -3.33
C ASP A 39 -15.52 0.92 -3.29
N SER A 40 -14.93 1.30 -2.15
CA SER A 40 -14.41 2.65 -1.92
C SER A 40 -12.96 2.70 -1.42
N THR A 41 -12.30 1.57 -1.22
CA THR A 41 -10.92 1.51 -0.74
C THR A 41 -10.14 0.35 -1.33
N VAL A 42 -8.81 0.50 -1.40
CA VAL A 42 -7.88 -0.57 -1.78
C VAL A 42 -6.68 -0.59 -0.85
N THR A 43 -6.36 -1.76 -0.32
CA THR A 43 -5.14 -2.04 0.44
C THR A 43 -4.09 -2.66 -0.47
N LEU A 44 -2.91 -2.04 -0.53
CA LEU A 44 -1.77 -2.44 -1.35
C LEU A 44 -0.58 -2.79 -0.45
N GLY A 45 0.17 -3.83 -0.83
CA GLY A 45 1.36 -4.29 -0.12
C GLY A 45 2.46 -4.80 -1.03
N SER A 46 3.67 -5.00 -0.47
CA SER A 46 4.79 -5.61 -1.20
C SER A 46 4.69 -7.13 -1.16
N ASN A 47 4.80 -7.79 -2.32
CA ASN A 47 4.95 -9.25 -2.46
C ASN A 47 4.07 -10.08 -1.50
N ALA A 48 2.83 -9.63 -1.32
CA ALA A 48 1.72 -10.31 -0.65
C ALA A 48 1.77 -10.53 0.89
N LYS A 49 2.56 -9.80 1.69
CA LYS A 49 2.56 -10.04 3.15
C LYS A 49 2.45 -8.85 4.10
N GLU A 50 2.81 -7.64 3.67
CA GLU A 50 2.75 -6.46 4.55
C GLU A 50 2.06 -5.29 3.84
N PRO A 51 1.03 -4.67 4.45
CA PRO A 51 0.37 -3.49 3.90
C PRO A 51 1.32 -2.30 3.91
N ILE A 52 1.37 -1.57 2.80
CA ILE A 52 2.22 -0.38 2.61
C ILE A 52 1.36 0.85 2.36
N LEU A 53 0.22 0.66 1.67
CA LEU A 53 -0.61 1.77 1.24
C LEU A 53 -2.10 1.42 1.30
N PHE A 54 -2.89 2.34 1.85
CA PHE A 54 -4.34 2.38 1.75
C PHE A 54 -4.73 3.51 0.81
N CYS A 55 -5.57 3.23 -0.18
CA CYS A 55 -6.09 4.22 -1.13
C CYS A 55 -7.61 4.26 -1.08
#